data_AF-A0A4C2A086-F1
#
_entry.id   AF-A0A4C2A086-F1
#
_cell.length_a   1.000
_cell.length_b   1.000
_cell.length_c   1.000
_cell.angle_alpha   90.00
_cell.angle_beta   90.00
_cell.angle_gamma   90.00
#
_symmetry.space_group_name_H-M   'P 1'
#
loop_
_entity.id
_entity.type
_entity.pdbx_description
1 polymer ?
#
loop_
_entity_poly.entity_id
_entity_poly.type
_entity_poly.pdbx_seq_one_letter_code
_entity_poly.pdbx_strand_id
1 'polypeptide(L)'
;MKNFEVCHFLDHLNYMDEVIVEFEQRYAYFKKFESDVALFTHPLTIAVESVEIDYQLELCDLQSDPFYKRRTETGIEFFNLLVERFPKLTNFGLKMGSMMGSTYLCESAYSTMKFIKSKYRLTG
;
A
#
# COMPACT_ATOMS: atom_id res chain seq x y z
N MET A 1 -48.81 24.69 9.48
CA MET A 1 -47.43 24.56 9.97
C MET A 1 -46.74 23.49 9.15
N LYS A 2 -45.64 23.82 8.48
CA LYS A 2 -44.77 22.78 7.89
C LYS A 2 -44.08 22.09 9.06
N ASN A 3 -44.37 20.81 9.26
CA ASN A 3 -43.59 19.97 10.14
C ASN A 3 -42.20 19.86 9.52
N PHE A 4 -41.24 20.60 10.04
CA PHE A 4 -39.85 20.28 9.80
C PHE A 4 -39.60 18.94 10.49
N GLU A 5 -39.24 17.91 9.73
CA GLU A 5 -38.64 16.71 10.30
C GLU A 5 -37.50 17.16 11.20
N VAL A 6 -37.55 16.73 12.46
CA VAL A 6 -36.48 16.95 13.41
C VAL A 6 -35.26 16.25 12.82
N CYS A 7 -34.32 17.03 12.32
CA CYS A 7 -33.05 16.49 11.84
C CYS A 7 -32.35 15.89 13.07
N HIS A 8 -32.27 14.55 13.11
CA HIS A 8 -31.63 13.82 14.21
C HIS A 8 -30.10 13.94 14.09
N PHE A 9 -29.59 15.15 14.36
CA PHE A 9 -28.16 15.48 14.30
C PHE A 9 -27.31 14.54 15.16
N LEU A 10 -27.86 14.05 16.28
CA LEU A 10 -27.23 13.04 17.15
C LEU A 10 -27.02 11.70 16.46
N ASP A 11 -27.95 11.26 15.62
CA ASP A 11 -27.81 9.99 14.88
C ASP A 11 -26.71 10.11 13.80
N HIS A 12 -26.56 11.30 13.21
CA HIS A 12 -25.45 11.59 12.30
C HIS A 12 -24.09 11.60 13.01
N LEU A 13 -24.01 12.10 14.25
CA LEU A 13 -22.78 12.06 15.05
C LEU A 13 -22.38 10.62 15.39
N ASN A 14 -23.34 9.80 15.82
CA ASN A 14 -23.09 8.37 16.10
C ASN A 14 -22.59 7.64 14.86
N TYR A 15 -23.21 7.89 13.69
CA TYR A 15 -22.75 7.31 12.43
C TYR A 15 -21.33 7.76 12.06
N MET A 16 -20.97 9.03 12.30
CA MET A 16 -19.60 9.52 12.07
C MET A 16 -18.59 8.82 12.98
N ASP A 17 -18.92 8.62 14.25
CA ASP A 17 -18.05 7.90 15.19
C ASP A 17 -17.86 6.44 14.78
N GLU A 18 -18.92 5.75 14.33
CA GLU A 18 -18.84 4.40 13.78
C GLU A 18 -17.92 4.33 12.55
N VAL A 19 -18.06 5.28 11.62
CA VAL A 19 -17.20 5.36 10.42
C VAL A 19 -15.74 5.63 10.79
N ILE A 20 -15.48 6.49 11.78
CA ILE A 20 -14.12 6.76 12.28
C ILE A 20 -13.50 5.48 12.85
N VAL A 21 -14.24 4.75 13.70
CA VAL A 21 -13.76 3.49 14.29
C VAL A 21 -13.45 2.46 13.21
N GLU A 22 -14.33 2.28 12.23
CA GLU A 22 -14.11 1.40 11.08
C GLU A 22 -12.87 1.80 10.26
N PHE A 23 -12.63 3.10 10.11
CA PHE A 23 -11.47 3.61 9.40
C PHE A 23 -10.17 3.35 10.17
N GLU A 24 -10.16 3.63 11.47
CA GLU A 24 -9.02 3.39 12.36
C GLU A 24 -8.67 1.90 12.44
N GLN A 25 -9.67 1.01 12.53
CA GLN A 25 -9.46 -0.44 12.50
C GLN A 25 -8.84 -0.90 11.18
N ARG A 26 -9.32 -0.38 10.05
CA ARG A 26 -8.76 -0.68 8.72
C ARG A 26 -7.36 -0.09 8.57
N TYR A 27 -7.11 1.09 9.14
CA TYR A 27 -5.80 1.76 9.13
C TYR A 27 -4.77 1.04 10.01
N ALA A 28 -5.19 0.46 11.14
CA ALA A 28 -4.32 -0.35 12.00
C ALA A 28 -3.72 -1.55 11.26
N TYR A 29 -4.42 -2.09 10.26
CA TYR A 29 -3.87 -3.12 9.38
C TYR A 29 -2.76 -2.57 8.47
N PHE A 30 -2.91 -1.35 7.93
CA PHE A 30 -1.89 -0.69 7.13
C PHE A 30 -0.62 -0.37 7.92
N LYS A 31 -0.74 -0.07 9.22
CA LYS A 31 0.44 0.11 10.09
C LYS A 31 1.37 -1.11 10.11
N LYS A 32 0.84 -2.32 9.88
CA LYS A 32 1.65 -3.54 9.81
C LYS A 32 2.54 -3.59 8.56
N PHE A 33 2.27 -2.77 7.55
CA PHE A 33 3.05 -2.68 6.32
C PHE A 33 4.00 -1.49 6.31
N GLU A 34 4.02 -0.63 7.34
CA GLU A 34 4.90 0.55 7.34
C GLU A 34 6.37 0.16 7.18
N SER A 35 6.83 -0.90 7.88
CA SER A 35 8.19 -1.43 7.74
C SER A 35 8.46 -1.95 6.34
N ASP A 36 7.50 -2.66 5.74
CA ASP A 36 7.64 -3.24 4.40
C ASP A 36 7.65 -2.13 3.33
N VAL A 37 6.78 -1.14 3.46
CA VAL A 37 6.77 0.03 2.58
C VAL A 37 8.08 0.80 2.70
N ALA A 38 8.58 1.00 3.92
CA ALA A 38 9.86 1.65 4.17
C ALA A 38 11.03 0.86 3.55
N LEU A 39 11.05 -0.47 3.71
CA LEU A 39 12.07 -1.33 3.10
C LEU A 39 12.00 -1.28 1.56
N PHE A 40 10.80 -1.30 0.99
CA PHE A 40 10.60 -1.24 -0.46
C PHE A 40 11.00 0.10 -1.07
N THR A 41 10.78 1.19 -0.35
CA THR A 41 11.08 2.56 -0.82
C THR A 41 12.52 2.99 -0.53
N HIS A 42 13.11 2.51 0.57
CA HIS A 42 14.42 2.94 1.06
C HIS A 42 15.32 1.75 1.45
N PRO A 43 15.56 0.77 0.56
CA PRO A 43 16.27 -0.45 0.90
C PRO A 43 17.73 -0.21 1.33
N LEU A 44 18.34 0.87 0.86
CA LEU A 44 19.74 1.19 1.15
C LEU A 44 19.95 2.01 2.44
N THR A 45 18.87 2.54 3.03
CA THR A 45 18.97 3.47 4.17
C THR A 45 18.09 3.11 5.36
N ILE A 46 17.16 2.14 5.21
CA ILE A 46 16.36 1.64 6.33
C ILE A 46 17.24 0.96 7.38
N ALA A 47 16.93 1.16 8.65
CA ALA A 47 17.60 0.49 9.76
C ALA A 47 17.33 -1.02 9.69
N VAL A 48 18.39 -1.84 9.72
CA VAL A 48 18.27 -3.30 9.56
C VAL A 48 17.43 -3.91 10.67
N GLU A 49 17.58 -3.43 11.90
CA GLU A 49 16.82 -3.87 13.06
C GLU A 49 15.30 -3.58 12.96
N SER A 50 14.89 -2.70 12.06
CA SER A 50 13.47 -2.33 11.88
C SER A 50 12.71 -3.25 10.91
N VAL A 51 13.40 -4.16 10.21
CA VAL A 51 12.78 -5.10 9.28
C VAL A 51 12.68 -6.51 9.86
N GLU A 52 11.83 -7.35 9.25
CA GLU A 52 11.68 -8.75 9.64
C GLU A 52 13.02 -9.50 9.58
N ILE A 53 13.28 -10.33 10.59
CA ILE A 53 14.57 -11.00 10.81
C ILE A 53 15.04 -11.82 9.59
N ASP A 54 14.09 -12.35 8.81
CA ASP A 54 14.37 -13.14 7.62
C ASP A 54 15.10 -12.35 6.54
N TYR A 55 14.91 -11.03 6.47
CA TYR A 55 15.55 -10.15 5.50
C TYR A 55 16.84 -9.50 6.02
N GLN A 56 17.06 -9.46 7.34
CA GLN A 56 18.12 -8.65 7.95
C GLN A 56 19.53 -9.02 7.45
N LEU A 57 19.82 -10.31 7.28
CA LEU A 57 21.12 -10.77 6.77
C LEU A 57 21.39 -10.29 5.34
N GLU A 58 20.43 -10.53 4.43
CA GLU A 58 20.56 -10.07 3.04
C GLU A 58 20.61 -8.54 2.96
N LEU A 59 19.87 -7.85 3.83
CA LEU A 59 19.83 -6.40 3.87
C LEU A 59 21.16 -5.80 4.35
N CYS A 60 21.79 -6.39 5.37
CA CYS A 60 23.15 -6.02 5.81
C CYS A 60 24.14 -6.13 4.65
N ASP A 61 24.14 -7.27 3.96
CA ASP A 61 25.06 -7.52 2.86
C ASP A 61 24.81 -6.53 1.71
N LEU A 62 23.53 -6.31 1.35
CA LEU A 62 23.11 -5.34 0.34
C LEU A 62 23.57 -3.92 0.68
N GLN A 63 23.34 -3.47 1.92
CA GLN A 63 23.73 -2.15 2.40
C GLN A 63 25.24 -1.99 2.60
N SER A 64 26.02 -3.07 2.57
CA SER A 64 27.48 -3.00 2.62
C SER A 64 28.10 -2.85 1.22
N ASP A 65 27.39 -3.27 0.17
CA ASP A 65 27.93 -3.45 -1.16
C ASP A 65 27.96 -2.15 -1.99
N PRO A 66 29.15 -1.67 -2.43
CA PRO A 66 29.29 -0.44 -3.21
C PRO A 66 28.66 -0.47 -4.60
N PHE A 67 28.39 -1.65 -5.16
CA PHE A 67 27.72 -1.79 -6.46
C PHE A 67 26.26 -1.34 -6.36
N TYR A 68 25.54 -1.82 -5.35
CA TYR A 68 24.12 -1.48 -5.15
C TYR A 68 23.95 -0.06 -4.61
N LYS A 69 24.90 0.47 -3.84
CA LYS A 69 24.89 1.88 -3.39
C LYS A 69 24.93 2.91 -4.51
N ARG A 70 25.46 2.53 -5.68
CA ARG A 70 25.58 3.43 -6.85
C ARG A 70 24.39 3.33 -7.79
N ARG A 71 23.41 2.48 -7.49
CA ARG A 71 22.20 2.29 -8.27
C ARG A 71 21.25 3.46 -8.08
N THR A 72 20.56 3.81 -9.15
CA THR A 72 19.55 4.88 -9.20
C THR A 72 18.14 4.30 -9.37
N GLU A 73 18.06 3.01 -9.67
CA GLU A 73 16.85 2.23 -9.77
C GLU A 73 16.10 2.24 -8.42
N THR A 74 14.78 2.27 -8.47
CA THR A 74 13.90 2.32 -7.28
C THR A 74 12.74 1.34 -7.42
N GLY A 75 12.15 0.92 -6.30
CA GLY A 75 11.01 0.01 -6.31
C GLY A 75 11.34 -1.31 -7.03
N ILE A 76 10.40 -1.84 -7.83
CA ILE A 76 10.54 -3.14 -8.50
C ILE A 76 11.84 -3.23 -9.32
N GLU A 77 12.21 -2.17 -10.04
CA GLU A 77 13.42 -2.16 -10.87
C GLU A 77 14.69 -2.36 -10.04
N PHE A 78 14.74 -1.79 -8.82
CA PHE A 78 15.87 -2.03 -7.91
C PHE A 78 15.91 -3.49 -7.46
N PHE A 79 14.77 -4.04 -7.03
CA PHE A 79 14.69 -5.42 -6.54
C PHE A 79 14.97 -6.45 -7.64
N ASN A 80 14.71 -6.14 -8.91
CA ASN A 80 15.08 -6.99 -10.05
C ASN A 80 16.61 -7.13 -10.23
N LEU A 81 17.41 -6.20 -9.72
CA LEU A 81 18.88 -6.30 -9.75
C LEU A 81 19.43 -7.30 -8.72
N LEU A 82 18.58 -7.77 -7.80
CA LEU A 82 18.99 -8.56 -6.65
C LEU A 82 18.87 -10.08 -6.87
N VAL A 83 18.22 -10.50 -7.98
CA VAL A 83 17.72 -11.86 -8.24
C VAL A 83 18.74 -12.96 -7.94
N GLU A 84 20.01 -12.76 -8.28
CA GLU A 84 21.04 -13.79 -8.14
C GLU A 84 21.64 -13.87 -6.73
N ARG A 85 21.70 -12.75 -5.99
CA ARG A 85 22.45 -12.66 -4.72
C ARG A 85 21.59 -12.52 -3.48
N PHE A 86 20.39 -11.98 -3.61
CA PHE A 86 19.50 -11.72 -2.47
C PHE A 86 18.09 -12.24 -2.78
N PRO A 87 17.91 -13.57 -2.79
CA PRO A 87 16.64 -14.19 -3.19
C PRO A 87 15.48 -13.82 -2.28
N LYS A 88 15.69 -13.58 -0.97
CA LYS A 88 14.60 -13.16 -0.08
C LYS A 88 14.17 -11.73 -0.38
N LEU A 89 15.12 -10.81 -0.50
CA LEU A 89 14.83 -9.42 -0.87
C LEU A 89 14.20 -9.30 -2.26
N THR A 90 14.64 -10.13 -3.21
CA THR A 90 14.03 -10.22 -4.55
C THR A 90 12.56 -10.61 -4.46
N ASN A 91 12.25 -11.71 -3.76
CA ASN A 91 10.88 -12.17 -3.58
C ASN A 91 10.01 -11.13 -2.84
N PHE A 92 10.59 -10.47 -1.83
CA PHE A 92 9.95 -9.36 -1.14
C PHE A 92 9.58 -8.23 -2.11
N GLY A 93 10.51 -7.78 -2.94
CA GLY A 93 10.28 -6.73 -3.94
C GLY A 93 9.18 -7.09 -4.94
N LEU A 94 9.17 -8.33 -5.43
CA LEU A 94 8.12 -8.85 -6.32
C LEU A 94 6.75 -8.89 -5.64
N LYS A 95 6.69 -9.31 -4.36
CA LYS A 95 5.46 -9.32 -3.57
C LYS A 95 4.90 -7.90 -3.40
N MET A 96 5.74 -6.95 -2.97
CA MET A 96 5.35 -5.56 -2.80
C MET A 96 4.90 -4.91 -4.11
N GLY A 97 5.65 -5.15 -5.20
CA GLY A 97 5.27 -4.69 -6.53
C GLY A 97 3.92 -5.24 -7.01
N SER A 98 3.66 -6.53 -6.77
CA SER A 98 2.40 -7.18 -7.14
C SER A 98 1.21 -6.64 -6.34
N MET A 99 1.40 -6.38 -5.04
CA MET A 99 0.37 -5.78 -4.18
C MET A 99 -0.01 -4.37 -4.68
N MET A 100 0.98 -3.54 -5.01
CA MET A 100 0.70 -2.21 -5.56
C MET A 100 0.04 -2.28 -6.95
N GLY A 101 0.49 -3.18 -7.81
CA GLY A 101 -0.11 -3.40 -9.13
C GLY A 101 -1.57 -3.87 -9.07
N SER A 102 -1.91 -4.74 -8.11
CA SER A 102 -3.30 -5.21 -7.94
C SER A 102 -4.26 -4.09 -7.53
N THR A 103 -3.76 -3.08 -6.80
CA THR A 103 -4.56 -1.91 -6.40
C THR A 103 -4.89 -1.05 -7.63
N TYR A 104 -3.89 -0.75 -8.47
CA TYR A 104 -4.10 -0.02 -9.72
C TYR A 104 -5.05 -0.75 -10.67
N LEU A 105 -4.92 -2.07 -10.81
CA LEU A 105 -5.82 -2.87 -11.65
C LEU A 105 -7.26 -2.84 -11.13
N CYS A 106 -7.46 -2.93 -9.82
CA CYS A 106 -8.78 -2.80 -9.20
C CYS A 106 -9.38 -1.40 -9.40
N GLU A 107 -8.60 -0.33 -9.23
CA GLU A 107 -9.04 1.05 -9.45
C GLU A 107 -9.40 1.30 -10.92
N SER A 108 -8.59 0.78 -11.84
CA SER A 108 -8.86 0.84 -13.28
C SER A 108 -10.16 0.11 -13.62
N ALA A 109 -10.32 -1.14 -13.15
CA ALA A 109 -11.54 -1.93 -13.38
C ALA A 109 -12.79 -1.24 -12.80
N TYR A 110 -12.70 -0.68 -11.60
CA TYR A 110 -13.79 0.07 -10.98
C TYR A 110 -14.14 1.35 -11.76
N SER A 111 -13.13 2.07 -12.24
CA SER A 111 -13.30 3.26 -13.10
C SER A 111 -13.96 2.91 -14.43
N THR A 112 -13.55 1.81 -15.07
CA THR A 112 -14.19 1.27 -16.27
C THR A 112 -15.65 0.91 -16.00
N MET A 113 -15.95 0.24 -14.89
CA MET A 113 -17.33 -0.10 -14.52
C MET A 113 -18.19 1.14 -14.27
N LYS A 114 -17.65 2.18 -13.62
CA LYS A 114 -18.32 3.49 -13.47
C LYS A 114 -18.64 4.11 -14.82
N PHE A 115 -17.69 4.09 -15.77
CA PHE A 115 -17.89 4.62 -17.12
C PHE A 115 -19.00 3.86 -17.87
N ILE A 116 -18.98 2.54 -17.82
CA ILE A 116 -20.01 1.67 -18.43
C ILE A 116 -21.38 1.99 -17.82
N LYS A 117 -21.51 1.95 -16.49
CA LYS A 117 -22.77 2.27 -15.80
C LYS A 117 -23.28 3.67 -16.13
N SER A 118 -22.39 4.66 -16.24
CA SER A 118 -22.77 6.03 -16.61
C SER A 118 -23.33 6.10 -18.04
N LYS A 119 -22.77 5.35 -18.99
CA LYS A 119 -23.28 5.30 -20.37
C LYS A 119 -24.68 4.70 -20.46
N TYR A 120 -24.94 3.61 -19.74
CA TYR A 120 -26.24 2.92 -19.79
C TYR A 120 -27.32 3.58 -18.93
N ARG A 121 -26.97 4.54 -18.07
CA ARG A 121 -27.93 5.31 -17.25
C ARG A 121 -28.52 6.52 -17.99
N LEU A 122 -27.92 6.95 -19.11
CA LEU A 122 -28.39 8.07 -19.93
C LEU A 122 -29.36 7.64 -21.05
N THR A 123 -29.70 6.36 -21.14
CA THR A 123 -30.55 5.78 -22.20
C THR A 123 -31.83 5.13 -21.66
N GLY A 124 -32.27 5.48 -20.45
CA GLY A 124 -33.52 5.00 -19.83
C GLY A 124 -34.49 6.13 -19.55
#